data_AF-A0A853IR95-F1
#
_entry.id   AF-A0A853IR95-F1
#
_cell.length_a   1.000
_cell.length_b   1.000
_cell.length_c   1.000
_cell.angle_alpha   90.00
_cell.angle_beta   90.00
_cell.angle_gamma   90.00
#
_symmetry.space_group_name_H-M   'P 1'
#
loop_
_entity.id
_entity.type
_entity.pdbx_description
1 polymer ?
#
loop_
_entity_poly.entity_id
_entity_poly.type
_entity_poly.pdbx_seq_one_letter_code
_entity_poly.pdbx_strand_id
1 'polypeptide(L)'
;MSEVSLGCSNYLQLIQKKIPEFSERSIVCLDADQGSQVTGKSYKTVTLLPGHLPPDQLVFEHLYNLPAAHPFWKNDLQFTRDVFTNAAREVLNEFSINGDSVEVKERVAAYTGTKKPREVFKRFYKSVEFQKLLTSGAKPYNPWKHWADNNPVLINEFLENFKTAVHGVMSIGYAVDVTKLAALEVKPRKV
;
A
#
# COMPACT_ATOMS: atom_id res chain seq x y z
N MET A 1 1.73 -9.77 -28.12
CA MET A 1 1.14 -8.43 -27.92
C MET A 1 2.00 -7.71 -26.91
N SER A 2 2.58 -6.57 -27.25
CA SER A 2 3.35 -5.76 -26.30
C SER A 2 2.39 -5.25 -25.21
N GLU A 3 2.55 -5.78 -23.99
CA GLU A 3 1.74 -5.44 -22.83
C GLU A 3 1.79 -3.92 -22.60
N VAL A 4 0.64 -3.27 -22.75
CA VAL A 4 0.50 -1.85 -22.43
C VAL A 4 0.70 -1.71 -20.92
N SER A 5 1.80 -1.08 -20.50
CA SER A 5 2.02 -0.72 -19.09
C SER A 5 1.50 0.69 -18.84
N LEU A 6 0.46 0.79 -18.00
CA LEU A 6 -0.08 2.06 -17.53
C LEU A 6 0.41 2.28 -16.09
N GLY A 7 1.35 3.20 -15.91
CA GLY A 7 1.77 3.67 -14.58
C GLY A 7 0.76 4.63 -13.96
N CYS A 8 0.90 4.91 -12.65
CA CYS A 8 0.06 5.86 -11.91
C CYS A 8 -0.07 7.23 -12.61
N SER A 9 1.05 7.75 -13.14
CA SER A 9 1.08 9.01 -13.88
C SER A 9 0.20 8.99 -15.13
N ASN A 10 0.07 7.84 -15.79
CA ASN A 10 -0.72 7.71 -17.01
C ASN A 10 -2.22 7.77 -16.67
N TYR A 11 -2.65 7.12 -15.59
CA TYR A 11 -4.02 7.25 -15.09
C TYR A 11 -4.37 8.68 -14.74
N LEU A 12 -3.47 9.41 -14.07
CA LEU A 12 -3.67 10.82 -13.76
C LEU A 12 -3.80 11.69 -15.03
N GLN A 13 -3.01 11.41 -16.07
CA GLN A 13 -3.16 12.10 -17.36
C GLN A 13 -4.50 11.81 -18.03
N LEU A 14 -4.98 10.56 -17.99
CA LEU A 14 -6.28 10.18 -18.55
C LEU A 14 -7.43 10.91 -17.84
N ILE A 15 -7.34 11.06 -16.51
CA ILE A 15 -8.30 11.84 -15.72
C ILE A 15 -8.23 13.33 -16.08
N GLN A 16 -7.03 13.91 -16.17
CA GLN A 16 -6.83 15.31 -16.56
C GLN A 16 -7.37 15.62 -17.96
N LYS A 17 -7.26 14.66 -18.88
CA LYS A 17 -7.82 14.74 -20.24
C LYS A 17 -9.33 14.46 -20.29
N LYS A 18 -9.99 14.27 -19.15
CA LYS A 18 -11.44 14.01 -19.02
C LYS A 18 -11.91 12.82 -19.86
N ILE A 19 -11.09 11.77 -19.93
CA ILE A 19 -11.52 10.52 -20.54
C ILE A 19 -12.61 9.92 -19.63
N PRO A 20 -13.88 9.80 -20.09
CA PRO A 20 -15.02 9.53 -19.21
C PRO A 20 -14.86 8.28 -18.35
N GLU A 21 -14.19 7.26 -18.90
CA GLU A 21 -13.89 6.03 -18.17
C GLU A 21 -13.13 6.30 -16.87
N PHE A 22 -12.12 7.17 -16.90
CA PHE A 22 -11.25 7.44 -15.75
C PHE A 22 -11.71 8.64 -14.92
N SER A 23 -12.34 9.63 -15.56
CA SER A 23 -12.78 10.84 -14.87
C SER A 23 -14.13 10.72 -14.18
N GLU A 24 -14.96 9.75 -14.56
CA GLU A 24 -16.35 9.65 -14.08
C GLU A 24 -16.83 8.24 -13.76
N ARG A 25 -16.38 7.20 -14.50
CA ARG A 25 -17.01 5.86 -14.45
C ARG A 25 -16.23 4.80 -13.69
N SER A 26 -14.91 4.93 -13.60
CA SER A 26 -14.06 3.99 -12.87
C SER A 26 -13.44 4.64 -11.65
N ILE A 27 -13.22 3.85 -10.60
CA ILE A 27 -12.44 4.24 -9.43
C ILE A 27 -10.98 3.84 -9.67
N VAL A 28 -10.06 4.77 -9.48
CA VAL A 28 -8.63 4.53 -9.59
C VAL A 28 -8.01 4.57 -8.20
N CYS A 29 -7.57 3.40 -7.72
CA CYS A 29 -6.78 3.29 -6.49
C CYS A 29 -5.29 3.45 -6.84
N LEU A 30 -4.65 4.49 -6.31
CA LEU A 30 -3.22 4.74 -6.50
C LEU A 30 -2.42 4.39 -5.24
N ASP A 31 -1.12 4.16 -5.41
CA ASP A 31 -0.20 3.96 -4.30
C ASP A 31 -0.14 5.20 -3.39
N ALA A 32 0.08 4.97 -2.09
CA ALA A 32 0.13 6.00 -1.05
C ALA A 32 1.15 7.12 -1.32
N ASP A 33 2.27 6.79 -1.98
CA ASP A 33 3.35 7.71 -2.30
C ASP A 33 2.99 8.71 -3.42
N GLN A 34 1.85 8.54 -4.09
CA GLN A 34 1.33 9.46 -5.11
C GLN A 34 0.56 10.65 -4.51
N GLY A 35 0.49 10.77 -3.18
CA GLY A 35 -0.24 11.83 -2.48
C GLY A 35 0.06 13.23 -3.00
N SER A 36 1.34 13.57 -3.21
CA SER A 36 1.72 14.90 -3.74
C SER A 36 1.14 15.24 -5.12
N GLN A 37 0.78 14.24 -5.92
CA GLN A 37 0.21 14.44 -7.26
C GLN A 37 -1.31 14.61 -7.25
N VAL A 38 -1.97 14.20 -6.15
CA VAL A 38 -3.43 14.20 -5.94
C VAL A 38 -3.84 15.30 -4.95
N THR A 39 -3.02 15.60 -3.94
CA THR A 39 -3.31 16.62 -2.92
C THR A 39 -3.53 17.99 -3.57
N GLY A 40 -4.69 18.60 -3.29
CA GLY A 40 -5.13 19.86 -3.88
C GLY A 40 -5.84 19.73 -5.23
N LYS A 41 -5.96 18.52 -5.79
CA LYS A 41 -6.74 18.25 -7.00
C LYS A 41 -8.01 17.50 -6.63
N SER A 42 -9.16 18.01 -7.04
CA SER A 42 -10.48 17.40 -6.77
C SER A 42 -10.78 16.26 -7.74
N TYR A 43 -9.98 15.20 -7.70
CA TYR A 43 -10.26 13.99 -8.47
C TYR A 43 -11.32 13.15 -7.75
N LYS A 44 -12.57 13.19 -8.24
CA LYS A 44 -13.71 12.50 -7.62
C LYS A 44 -13.63 10.98 -7.71
N THR A 45 -12.82 10.45 -8.63
CA THR A 45 -12.68 9.03 -8.92
C THR A 45 -11.41 8.39 -8.37
N VAL A 46 -10.55 9.18 -7.71
CA VAL A 46 -9.25 8.70 -7.23
C VAL A 46 -9.29 8.51 -5.72
N THR A 47 -8.78 7.37 -5.27
CA THR A 47 -8.43 7.15 -3.87
C THR A 47 -6.97 6.71 -3.76
N LEU A 48 -6.34 6.99 -2.62
CA LEU A 48 -4.98 6.55 -2.34
C LEU A 48 -5.02 5.36 -1.39
N LEU A 49 -4.19 4.36 -1.65
CA LEU A 49 -3.97 3.29 -0.69
C LEU A 49 -3.46 3.86 0.64
N PRO A 50 -3.82 3.23 1.77
CA PRO A 50 -3.45 3.72 3.09
C PRO A 50 -1.93 3.65 3.30
N GLY A 51 -1.38 4.66 3.97
CA GLY A 51 0.04 4.77 4.31
C GLY A 51 0.70 6.02 3.70
N HIS A 52 2.03 6.03 3.75
CA HIS A 52 2.86 7.16 3.27
C HIS A 52 4.16 6.73 2.58
N LEU A 53 4.41 5.42 2.58
CA LEU A 53 5.58 4.81 1.96
C LEU A 53 5.12 3.99 0.76
N PRO A 54 5.99 3.79 -0.23
CA PRO A 54 5.76 2.81 -1.26
C PRO A 54 5.56 1.40 -0.64
N PRO A 55 4.81 0.50 -1.28
CA PRO A 55 4.35 -0.74 -0.65
C PRO A 55 5.48 -1.65 -0.13
N ASP A 56 6.54 -1.86 -0.90
CA ASP A 56 7.72 -2.64 -0.48
C ASP A 56 8.47 -2.02 0.71
N GLN A 57 8.49 -0.69 0.83
CA GLN A 57 9.10 0.00 1.98
C GLN A 57 8.19 -0.09 3.20
N LEU A 58 6.89 0.14 3.03
CA LEU A 58 5.89 0.11 4.08
C LEU A 58 5.82 -1.26 4.76
N VAL A 59 5.75 -2.34 3.97
CA VAL A 59 5.67 -3.70 4.52
C VAL A 59 6.99 -4.11 5.18
N PHE A 60 8.13 -3.67 4.63
CA PHE A 60 9.42 -3.91 5.25
C PHE A 60 9.51 -3.23 6.61
N GLU A 61 9.17 -1.94 6.70
CA GLU A 61 9.20 -1.17 7.95
C GLU A 61 8.33 -1.82 9.01
N HIS A 62 7.08 -2.14 8.66
CA HIS A 62 6.13 -2.79 9.54
C HIS A 62 6.68 -4.08 10.14
N LEU A 63 7.22 -4.97 9.31
CA LEU A 63 7.76 -6.24 9.76
C LEU A 63 9.10 -6.08 10.47
N TYR A 64 9.94 -5.13 10.06
CA TYR A 64 11.21 -4.87 10.73
C TYR A 64 10.98 -4.46 12.19
N ASN A 65 9.96 -3.62 12.43
CA ASN A 65 9.61 -3.07 13.73
C ASN A 65 8.84 -4.04 14.64
N LEU A 66 8.47 -5.24 14.16
CA LEU A 66 7.89 -6.27 15.03
C LEU A 66 8.98 -6.90 15.93
N PRO A 67 8.73 -7.02 17.24
CA PRO A 67 9.65 -7.71 18.15
C PRO A 67 9.94 -9.14 17.71
N ALA A 68 11.14 -9.66 17.97
CA ALA A 68 11.51 -11.04 17.60
C ALA A 68 10.59 -12.10 18.24
N ALA A 69 10.03 -11.83 19.42
CA ALA A 69 9.09 -12.69 20.13
C ALA A 69 7.63 -12.57 19.62
N HIS A 70 7.35 -11.68 18.67
CA HIS A 70 6.00 -11.39 18.21
C HIS A 70 5.32 -12.65 17.62
N PRO A 71 4.02 -12.92 17.90
CA PRO A 71 3.31 -14.10 17.40
C PRO A 71 3.32 -14.26 15.88
N PHE A 72 3.42 -13.15 15.14
CA PHE A 72 3.55 -13.15 13.66
C PHE A 72 4.64 -14.12 13.15
N TRP A 73 5.76 -14.21 13.86
CA TRP A 73 6.91 -15.05 13.48
C TRP A 73 6.68 -16.55 13.71
N LYS A 74 5.59 -16.92 14.39
CA LYS A 74 5.19 -18.30 14.66
C LYS A 74 4.08 -18.69 13.67
N ASN A 75 4.47 -19.23 12.53
CA ASN A 75 3.54 -19.59 11.45
C ASN A 75 3.91 -20.91 10.76
N ASP A 76 2.94 -21.49 10.06
CA ASP A 76 3.06 -22.79 9.36
C ASP A 76 4.10 -22.78 8.23
N LEU A 77 4.49 -21.59 7.74
CA LEU A 77 5.50 -21.45 6.69
C LEU A 77 6.93 -21.47 7.25
N GLN A 78 7.08 -21.56 8.58
CA GLN A 78 8.36 -21.41 9.28
C GLN A 78 9.06 -20.08 8.94
N PHE A 79 8.28 -19.04 8.60
CA PHE A 79 8.80 -17.71 8.33
C PHE A 79 9.07 -17.00 9.66
N THR A 80 10.28 -17.20 10.19
CA THR A 80 10.72 -16.62 11.45
C THR A 80 11.33 -15.22 11.26
N ARG A 81 11.62 -14.54 12.37
CA ARG A 81 12.37 -13.27 12.36
C ARG A 81 13.71 -13.42 11.62
N ASP A 82 14.42 -14.52 11.82
CA ASP A 82 15.71 -14.74 11.18
C ASP A 82 15.58 -14.94 9.67
N VAL A 83 14.52 -15.63 9.21
CA VAL A 83 14.23 -15.78 7.78
C VAL A 83 13.96 -14.41 7.15
N PHE A 84 13.19 -13.56 7.81
CA PHE A 84 12.98 -12.17 7.37
C PHE A 84 14.28 -11.38 7.29
N THR A 85 15.08 -11.39 8.37
CA THR A 85 16.37 -10.69 8.42
C THR A 85 17.32 -11.16 7.32
N ASN A 86 17.33 -12.46 7.02
CA ASN A 86 18.11 -13.03 5.94
C ASN A 86 17.62 -12.57 4.56
N ALA A 87 16.30 -12.59 4.31
CA ALA A 87 15.71 -12.10 3.06
C ALA A 87 15.93 -10.59 2.86
N ALA A 88 15.94 -9.82 3.95
CA ALA A 88 16.12 -8.37 3.92
C ALA A 88 17.58 -7.92 4.06
N ARG A 89 18.56 -8.83 4.10
CA ARG A 89 19.97 -8.52 4.38
C ARG A 89 20.54 -7.40 3.51
N GLU A 90 20.17 -7.38 2.22
CA GLU A 90 20.62 -6.31 1.33
C GLU A 90 20.08 -4.94 1.78
N VAL A 91 18.79 -4.85 2.11
CA VAL A 91 18.16 -3.61 2.62
C VAL A 91 18.86 -3.17 3.91
N LEU A 92 19.07 -4.08 4.85
CA LEU A 92 19.69 -3.77 6.14
C LEU A 92 21.09 -3.18 5.98
N ASN A 93 21.92 -3.84 5.17
CA ASN A 93 23.28 -3.40 4.93
C ASN A 93 23.35 -2.09 4.14
N GLU A 94 22.54 -1.96 3.09
CA GLU A 94 22.58 -0.82 2.18
C GLU A 94 22.14 0.48 2.87
N PHE A 95 21.14 0.41 3.76
CA PHE A 95 20.61 1.57 4.47
C PHE A 95 21.14 1.72 5.90
N SER A 96 22.16 0.93 6.28
CA SER A 96 22.74 0.89 7.63
C SER A 96 21.67 0.76 8.73
N ILE A 97 20.66 -0.10 8.49
CA ILE A 97 19.55 -0.31 9.41
C ILE A 97 20.00 -1.30 10.47
N ASN A 98 20.24 -0.76 11.66
CA ASN A 98 20.69 -1.49 12.84
C ASN A 98 19.77 -1.14 14.01
N GLY A 99 19.43 -2.11 14.86
CA GLY A 99 18.62 -1.93 16.06
C GLY A 99 17.28 -2.67 16.02
N ASP A 100 16.36 -2.24 16.88
CA ASP A 100 15.06 -2.89 17.06
C ASP A 100 13.94 -2.27 16.22
N SER A 101 14.12 -1.04 15.76
CA SER A 101 13.15 -0.32 14.93
C SER A 101 13.81 0.58 13.90
N VAL A 102 13.09 0.88 12.84
CA VAL A 102 13.52 1.75 11.74
C VAL A 102 12.38 2.66 11.29
N GLU A 103 12.75 3.89 10.96
CA GLU A 103 11.94 4.81 10.16
C GLU A 103 12.53 4.86 8.74
N VAL A 104 11.93 4.13 7.81
CA VAL A 104 12.48 3.91 6.46
C VAL A 104 12.57 5.23 5.70
N LYS A 105 11.61 6.13 5.91
CA LYS A 105 11.61 7.44 5.23
C LYS A 105 12.87 8.23 5.53
N GLU A 106 13.30 8.26 6.79
CA GLU A 106 14.52 8.95 7.22
C GLU A 106 15.77 8.27 6.65
N ARG A 107 15.82 6.93 6.67
CA ARG A 107 16.95 6.16 6.13
C ARG A 107 17.12 6.35 4.63
N VAL A 108 16.02 6.38 3.88
CA VAL A 108 16.03 6.65 2.44
C VAL A 108 16.43 8.10 2.16
N ALA A 109 15.98 9.06 2.97
CA ALA A 109 16.34 10.48 2.81
C ALA A 109 17.83 10.75 3.10
N ALA A 110 18.41 10.04 4.08
CA ALA A 110 19.82 10.16 4.44
C ALA A 110 20.76 9.29 3.58
N TYR A 111 20.22 8.47 2.68
CA TYR A 111 21.00 7.53 1.89
C TYR A 111 21.84 8.22 0.81
N THR A 112 23.15 7.98 0.83
CA THR A 112 24.14 8.56 -0.10
C THR A 112 24.80 7.52 -1.02
N GLY A 113 24.32 6.27 -1.00
CA GLY A 113 24.87 5.20 -1.82
C GLY A 113 24.41 5.27 -3.28
N THR A 114 24.91 4.32 -4.09
CA THR A 114 24.75 4.35 -5.55
C THR A 114 23.53 3.60 -6.06
N LYS A 115 22.92 2.73 -5.24
CA LYS A 115 21.76 1.93 -5.66
C LYS A 115 20.48 2.75 -5.52
N LYS A 116 19.56 2.59 -6.45
CA LYS A 116 18.23 3.20 -6.33
C LYS A 116 17.47 2.56 -5.17
N PRO A 117 17.01 3.31 -4.15
CA PRO A 117 16.42 2.69 -2.97
C PRO A 117 15.24 1.78 -3.28
N ARG A 118 14.34 2.25 -4.14
CA ARG A 118 13.19 1.50 -4.65
C ARG A 118 13.56 0.12 -5.21
N GLU A 119 14.70 -0.02 -5.88
CA GLU A 119 15.12 -1.29 -6.48
C GLU A 119 15.68 -2.26 -5.44
N VAL A 120 16.30 -1.74 -4.37
CA VAL A 120 16.79 -2.55 -3.23
C VAL A 120 15.59 -3.15 -2.48
N PHE A 121 14.61 -2.32 -2.11
CA PHE A 121 13.39 -2.79 -1.45
C PHE A 121 12.56 -3.74 -2.32
N LYS A 122 12.45 -3.47 -3.63
CA LYS A 122 11.79 -4.39 -4.57
C LYS A 122 12.45 -5.77 -4.65
N ARG A 123 13.78 -5.86 -4.57
CA ARG A 123 14.47 -7.17 -4.55
C ARG A 123 14.11 -7.97 -3.32
N PHE A 124 14.09 -7.34 -2.14
CA PHE A 124 13.55 -7.96 -0.92
C PHE A 124 12.09 -8.40 -1.13
N TYR A 125 11.24 -7.51 -1.62
CA TYR A 125 9.82 -7.79 -1.82
C TYR A 125 9.60 -8.96 -2.77
N LYS A 126 10.43 -9.11 -3.80
CA LYS A 126 10.36 -10.21 -4.79
C LYS A 126 11.07 -11.49 -4.36
N SER A 127 11.67 -11.54 -3.17
CA SER A 127 12.30 -12.76 -2.67
C SER A 127 11.28 -13.90 -2.55
N VAL A 128 11.74 -15.13 -2.78
CA VAL A 128 10.86 -16.31 -2.84
C VAL A 128 10.17 -16.54 -1.50
N GLU A 129 10.91 -16.40 -0.40
CA GLU A 129 10.43 -16.56 0.97
C GLU A 129 9.35 -15.52 1.29
N PHE A 130 9.59 -14.26 0.92
CA PHE A 130 8.63 -13.19 1.18
C PHE A 130 7.38 -13.31 0.31
N GLN A 131 7.52 -13.69 -0.96
CA GLN A 131 6.37 -13.92 -1.84
C GLN A 131 5.47 -15.05 -1.35
N LYS A 132 6.03 -16.13 -0.80
CA LYS A 132 5.23 -17.19 -0.15
C LYS A 132 4.44 -16.67 1.04
N LEU A 133 5.01 -15.73 1.80
CA LEU A 133 4.32 -15.09 2.91
C LEU A 133 3.18 -14.19 2.44
N LEU A 134 3.39 -13.42 1.36
CA LEU A 134 2.37 -12.54 0.78
C LEU A 134 1.19 -13.31 0.18
N THR A 135 1.41 -14.50 -0.37
CA THR A 135 0.35 -15.34 -0.97
C THR A 135 -0.44 -16.16 0.07
N SER A 136 -0.17 -15.97 1.37
CA SER A 136 -0.87 -16.67 2.46
C SER A 136 -2.34 -16.27 2.67
N GLY A 137 -2.88 -15.38 1.83
CA GLY A 137 -4.30 -15.00 1.82
C GLY A 137 -4.76 -14.36 3.14
N ALA A 138 -5.90 -14.80 3.67
CA ALA A 138 -6.50 -14.24 4.88
C ALA A 138 -5.86 -14.69 6.20
N LYS A 139 -4.75 -15.43 6.15
CA LYS A 139 -4.08 -15.93 7.35
C LYS A 139 -3.49 -14.77 8.18
N PRO A 140 -3.39 -14.91 9.53
CA PRO A 140 -2.95 -13.82 10.40
C PRO A 140 -1.48 -13.41 10.19
N TYR A 141 -0.66 -14.29 9.61
CA TYR A 141 0.72 -14.02 9.26
C TYR A 141 0.88 -13.43 7.84
N ASN A 142 -0.22 -13.08 7.16
CA ASN A 142 -0.14 -12.27 5.96
C ASN A 142 0.30 -10.84 6.32
N PRO A 143 1.38 -10.30 5.74
CA PRO A 143 1.94 -9.00 6.13
C PRO A 143 0.95 -7.85 5.97
N TRP A 144 0.18 -7.85 4.89
CA TRP A 144 -0.77 -6.78 4.59
C TRP A 144 -2.00 -6.83 5.49
N LYS A 145 -2.50 -8.04 5.77
CA LYS A 145 -3.55 -8.21 6.77
C LYS A 145 -3.08 -7.74 8.14
N HIS A 146 -1.90 -8.19 8.57
CA HIS A 146 -1.35 -7.80 9.85
C HIS A 146 -1.13 -6.29 9.94
N TRP A 147 -0.58 -5.67 8.91
CA TRP A 147 -0.40 -4.22 8.84
C TRP A 147 -1.75 -3.49 8.96
N ALA A 148 -2.76 -3.91 8.19
CA ALA A 148 -4.10 -3.32 8.23
C ALA A 148 -4.81 -3.50 9.58
N ASP A 149 -4.57 -4.62 10.27
CA ASP A 149 -5.11 -4.88 11.61
C ASP A 149 -4.42 -3.98 12.68
N ASN A 150 -3.18 -3.54 12.45
CA ASN A 150 -2.42 -2.66 13.37
C ASN A 150 -2.50 -1.17 13.01
N ASN A 151 -3.12 -0.81 11.89
CA ASN A 151 -3.27 0.58 11.44
C ASN A 151 -4.74 0.94 11.20
N PRO A 152 -5.66 0.69 12.16
CA PRO A 152 -7.10 0.81 11.93
C PRO A 152 -7.52 2.23 11.54
N VAL A 153 -6.84 3.27 12.04
CA VAL A 153 -7.09 4.67 11.69
C VAL A 153 -6.88 4.92 10.20
N LEU A 154 -5.70 4.57 9.67
CA LEU A 154 -5.38 4.74 8.25
C LEU A 154 -6.30 3.90 7.34
N ILE A 155 -6.66 2.70 7.79
CA ILE A 155 -7.62 1.87 7.05
C ILE A 155 -9.01 2.50 7.03
N ASN A 156 -9.48 3.02 8.16
CA ASN A 156 -10.79 3.67 8.23
C ASN A 156 -10.85 4.92 7.35
N GLU A 157 -9.78 5.72 7.34
CA GLU A 157 -9.65 6.87 6.43
C GLU A 157 -9.74 6.44 4.97
N PHE A 158 -8.99 5.39 4.58
CA PHE A 158 -9.08 4.83 3.23
C PHE A 158 -10.49 4.34 2.89
N LEU A 159 -11.17 3.65 3.81
CA LEU A 159 -12.51 3.13 3.59
C LEU A 159 -13.53 4.27 3.35
N GLU A 160 -13.46 5.34 4.12
CA GLU A 160 -14.32 6.51 3.92
C GLU A 160 -14.01 7.24 2.61
N ASN A 161 -12.73 7.39 2.26
CA ASN A 161 -12.32 7.97 0.98
C ASN A 161 -12.78 7.11 -0.21
N PHE A 162 -12.67 5.79 -0.09
CA PHE A 162 -13.13 4.84 -1.10
C PHE A 162 -14.64 4.87 -1.23
N LYS A 163 -15.39 4.90 -0.13
CA LYS A 163 -16.85 5.08 -0.13
C LYS A 163 -17.25 6.37 -0.85
N THR A 164 -16.56 7.47 -0.56
CA THR A 164 -16.80 8.75 -1.21
C THR A 164 -16.58 8.67 -2.72
N ALA A 165 -15.50 8.01 -3.17
CA ALA A 165 -15.24 7.78 -4.58
C ALA A 165 -16.31 6.88 -5.24
N VAL A 166 -16.75 5.80 -4.58
CA VAL A 166 -17.84 4.93 -5.04
C VAL A 166 -19.13 5.73 -5.21
N HIS A 167 -19.52 6.52 -4.21
CA HIS A 167 -20.71 7.35 -4.28
C HIS A 167 -20.62 8.35 -5.44
N GLY A 168 -19.45 8.99 -5.62
CA GLY A 168 -19.18 9.91 -6.72
C GLY A 168 -19.35 9.25 -8.08
N VAL A 169 -18.72 8.09 -8.30
CA VAL A 169 -18.81 7.33 -9.55
C VAL A 169 -20.23 6.85 -9.83
N MET A 170 -20.92 6.28 -8.83
CA MET A 170 -22.27 5.77 -9.02
C MET A 170 -23.28 6.88 -9.31
N SER A 171 -23.16 8.02 -8.63
CA SER A 171 -24.05 9.17 -8.86
C SER A 171 -23.77 9.87 -10.18
N ILE A 172 -22.50 10.16 -10.50
CA ILE A 172 -22.12 10.95 -11.69
C ILE A 172 -22.04 10.07 -12.93
N GLY A 173 -21.27 8.97 -12.85
CA GLY A 173 -20.99 8.11 -13.99
C GLY A 173 -22.14 7.20 -14.38
N TYR A 174 -23.02 6.85 -13.44
CA TYR A 174 -24.11 5.89 -13.64
C TYR A 174 -25.50 6.39 -13.25
N ALA A 175 -25.64 7.66 -12.85
CA ALA A 175 -26.92 8.29 -12.50
C ALA A 175 -27.72 7.51 -11.42
N VAL A 176 -27.02 6.84 -10.50
CA VAL A 176 -27.67 6.14 -9.38
C VAL A 176 -28.19 7.16 -8.38
N ASP A 177 -29.45 6.98 -7.98
CA ASP A 177 -30.11 7.79 -6.97
C ASP A 177 -29.36 7.73 -5.63
N VAL A 178 -29.07 8.90 -5.05
CA VAL A 178 -28.34 9.06 -3.78
C VAL A 178 -29.02 8.32 -2.63
N THR A 179 -30.35 8.24 -2.64
CA THR A 179 -31.11 7.49 -1.62
C THR A 179 -30.78 5.99 -1.62
N LYS A 180 -30.44 5.42 -2.80
CA LYS A 180 -30.01 4.02 -2.92
C LYS A 180 -28.57 3.81 -2.49
N LEU A 181 -27.74 4.87 -2.54
CA LEU A 181 -26.35 4.82 -2.09
C LEU A 181 -26.24 4.78 -0.56
N ALA A 182 -27.27 5.17 0.18
CA ALA A 182 -27.30 5.06 1.65
C ALA A 182 -27.14 3.61 2.14
N ALA A 183 -27.46 2.61 1.31
CA ALA A 183 -27.23 1.21 1.63
C ALA A 183 -25.75 0.78 1.57
N LEU A 184 -24.88 1.58 0.94
CA LEU A 184 -23.46 1.30 0.80
C LEU A 184 -22.67 1.92 1.96
N GLU A 185 -22.69 1.23 3.09
CA GLU A 185 -21.89 1.62 4.25
C GLU A 185 -20.58 0.82 4.34
N VAL A 186 -19.52 1.50 4.77
CA VAL A 186 -18.27 0.83 5.14
C VAL A 186 -18.34 0.44 6.61
N LYS A 187 -17.81 -0.73 6.93
CA LYS A 187 -17.68 -1.19 8.32
C LYS A 187 -16.32 -0.74 8.84
N PRO A 188 -16.23 0.29 9.69
CA PRO A 188 -14.96 0.73 10.23
C PRO A 188 -14.35 -0.37 11.10
N ARG A 189 -13.03 -0.45 11.07
CA ARG A 189 -12.24 -1.27 11.98
C ARG A 189 -12.25 -0.63 13.37
N LYS A 190 -12.31 -1.47 14.40
CA LYS A 190 -12.17 -1.02 15.79
C LYS A 190 -10.78 -0.43 15.98
N VAL A 191 -10.72 0.75 16.59
CA VAL A 191 -9.50 1.46 16.99
C VAL A 191 -9.21 1.12 18.45
#